data_AF-A0A7C3XQS9-F1
#
_entry.id   AF-A0A7C3XQS9-F1
#
_cell.length_a   1.000
_cell.length_b   1.000
_cell.length_c   1.000
_cell.angle_alpha   90.00
_cell.angle_beta   90.00
_cell.angle_gamma   90.00
#
_symmetry.space_group_name_H-M   'P 1'
#
loop_
_entity.id
_entity.type
_entity.pdbx_description
1 polymer ?
#
loop_
_entity_poly.entity_id
_entity_poly.type
_entity_poly.pdbx_seq_one_letter_code
_entity_poly.pdbx_strand_id
1 'polypeptide(L)'
;MFETAEFETDEFLKLLTDALRAGPGSPEWREAVSRLRRINPSEADEYRLLIAAREHLESGREYRSIRPGPGFTRKVMESIQREASRAGMPAGNVLIILGATAVVAAIAVIALVLIRGSAQQGTVADLLATEFRTTLVSADFAGGIGSEWKTFGVQPVVSAKNRSLRGGFYSAHEREYYGGGIHLNEALPADRAVLLEMTLRTARPASQVDVQLFFTQDLAFAGPKAATQHELVVDVCNGQVSVFRPDASLAGEPMKLAAGRDEATISVRMNARFVIVRCQDRELYAGPHGLDPQRPRWPGVRFLTMGPEKGLDDVTVQSIRVMVP
;
A
#
# COMPACT_ATOMS: atom_id res chain seq x y z
N MET A 1 -34.24 -20.59 0.24
CA MET A 1 -33.60 -20.24 -1.04
C MET A 1 -33.62 -18.72 -1.12
N PHE A 2 -32.59 -18.09 -0.55
CA PHE A 2 -32.45 -16.63 -0.56
C PHE A 2 -31.69 -16.29 -1.83
N GLU A 3 -32.31 -15.47 -2.66
CA GLU A 3 -31.71 -14.85 -3.83
C GLU A 3 -30.74 -13.80 -3.30
N THR A 4 -29.47 -14.20 -3.19
CA THR A 4 -28.36 -13.26 -3.07
C THR A 4 -28.48 -12.28 -4.22
N ALA A 5 -28.45 -10.97 -3.93
CA ALA A 5 -28.19 -9.98 -4.97
C ALA A 5 -26.80 -10.29 -5.53
N GLU A 6 -26.78 -11.05 -6.61
CA GLU A 6 -25.62 -11.34 -7.42
C GLU A 6 -25.16 -10.00 -8.00
N PHE A 7 -24.08 -9.47 -7.45
CA PHE A 7 -23.40 -8.29 -7.97
C PHE A 7 -22.96 -8.48 -9.45
N GLU A 8 -22.97 -9.73 -9.93
CA GLU A 8 -22.68 -10.13 -11.32
C GLU A 8 -23.91 -10.14 -12.26
N THR A 9 -25.16 -10.10 -11.77
CA THR A 9 -26.37 -10.12 -12.63
C THR A 9 -27.07 -8.78 -12.81
N ASP A 10 -26.62 -7.71 -12.14
CA ASP A 10 -27.17 -6.37 -12.41
C ASP A 10 -26.62 -5.84 -13.75
N GLU A 11 -27.40 -6.08 -14.81
CA GLU A 11 -27.13 -5.66 -16.19
C GLU A 11 -26.77 -4.17 -16.28
N PHE A 12 -27.30 -3.35 -15.38
CA PHE A 12 -27.00 -1.92 -15.34
C PHE A 12 -25.62 -1.62 -14.77
N LEU A 13 -25.16 -2.32 -13.73
CA LEU A 13 -23.80 -2.16 -13.19
C LEU A 13 -22.74 -2.64 -14.19
N LYS A 14 -23.05 -3.71 -14.93
CA LYS A 14 -22.19 -4.18 -16.02
C LYS A 14 -22.07 -3.13 -17.12
N LEU A 15 -23.19 -2.57 -17.57
CA LEU A 15 -23.22 -1.49 -18.56
C LEU A 15 -22.45 -0.24 -18.09
N LEU A 16 -22.59 0.15 -16.83
CA LEU A 16 -21.88 1.29 -16.25
C LEU A 16 -20.35 1.05 -16.19
N THR A 17 -19.96 -0.18 -15.84
CA THR A 17 -18.55 -0.59 -15.79
C THR A 17 -17.92 -0.63 -17.17
N ASP A 18 -18.64 -1.18 -18.16
CA ASP A 18 -18.20 -1.23 -19.55
C ASP A 18 -18.11 0.18 -20.15
N ALA A 19 -19.06 1.06 -19.85
CA ALA A 19 -19.02 2.47 -20.22
C ALA A 19 -17.78 3.20 -19.62
N LEU A 20 -17.51 3.02 -18.33
CA LEU A 20 -16.34 3.62 -17.67
C LEU A 20 -15.01 3.12 -18.24
N ARG A 21 -14.95 1.86 -18.67
CA ARG A 21 -13.77 1.27 -19.32
C ARG A 21 -13.60 1.76 -20.76
N ALA A 22 -14.68 1.90 -21.51
CA ALA A 22 -14.67 2.35 -22.91
C ALA A 22 -14.41 3.86 -23.05
N GLY A 23 -14.78 4.64 -22.03
CA GLY A 23 -14.56 6.07 -21.94
C GLY A 23 -15.65 6.94 -22.59
N PRO A 24 -15.61 8.26 -22.36
CA PRO A 24 -16.65 9.18 -22.83
C PRO A 24 -16.80 9.19 -24.36
N GLY A 25 -18.04 9.14 -24.83
CA GLY A 25 -18.38 9.18 -26.26
C GLY A 25 -18.54 7.81 -26.93
N SER A 26 -18.22 6.72 -26.24
CA SER A 26 -18.50 5.37 -26.73
C SER A 26 -20.01 5.08 -26.83
N PRO A 27 -20.44 4.08 -27.63
CA PRO A 27 -21.84 3.64 -27.65
C PRO A 27 -22.35 3.21 -26.27
N GLU A 28 -21.53 2.46 -25.51
CA GLU A 28 -21.82 1.97 -24.17
C GLU A 28 -21.98 3.13 -23.17
N TRP A 29 -21.11 4.15 -23.29
CA TRP A 29 -21.22 5.39 -22.51
C TRP A 29 -22.54 6.11 -22.76
N ARG A 30 -22.94 6.26 -24.03
CA ARG A 30 -24.21 6.91 -24.39
C ARG A 30 -25.41 6.12 -23.88
N GLU A 31 -25.36 4.80 -23.93
CA GLU A 31 -26.43 3.95 -23.40
C GLU A 31 -26.55 4.08 -21.88
N ALA A 32 -25.43 4.00 -21.15
CA ALA A 32 -25.38 4.14 -19.70
C ALA A 32 -25.92 5.51 -19.24
N VAL A 33 -25.48 6.60 -19.86
CA VAL A 33 -25.95 7.96 -19.56
C VAL A 33 -27.44 8.13 -19.89
N SER A 34 -27.92 7.52 -20.98
CA SER A 34 -29.34 7.56 -21.34
C SER A 34 -30.22 6.83 -20.32
N ARG A 35 -29.76 5.68 -19.80
CA ARG A 35 -30.44 4.95 -18.72
C ARG A 35 -30.43 5.78 -17.42
N LEU A 36 -29.30 6.39 -17.06
CA LEU A 36 -29.18 7.27 -15.89
C LEU A 36 -30.15 8.46 -15.94
N ARG A 37 -30.26 9.14 -17.09
CA ARG A 37 -31.20 10.27 -17.28
C ARG A 37 -32.66 9.87 -17.12
N ARG A 38 -33.02 8.62 -17.46
CA ARG A 38 -34.40 8.12 -17.26
C ARG A 38 -34.71 7.88 -15.78
N ILE A 39 -33.71 7.46 -15.00
CA ILE A 39 -33.84 7.16 -13.57
C ILE A 39 -33.82 8.45 -12.74
N ASN A 40 -32.99 9.42 -13.10
CA ASN A 40 -32.87 10.72 -12.42
C ASN A 40 -33.03 11.91 -13.40
N PRO A 41 -34.27 12.23 -13.82
CA PRO A 41 -34.53 13.25 -14.84
C PRO A 41 -34.27 14.69 -14.38
N SER A 42 -34.03 14.92 -13.09
CA SER A 42 -33.77 16.26 -12.53
C SER A 42 -32.30 16.70 -12.64
N GLU A 43 -31.39 15.79 -12.95
CA GLU A 43 -29.98 16.07 -13.12
C GLU A 43 -29.63 16.09 -14.62
N ALA A 44 -29.50 17.29 -15.19
CA ALA A 44 -29.22 17.45 -16.63
C ALA A 44 -27.74 17.23 -16.99
N ASP A 45 -26.84 17.34 -16.01
CA ASP A 45 -25.40 17.30 -16.20
C ASP A 45 -24.85 15.87 -16.02
N GLU A 46 -24.21 15.34 -17.07
CA GLU A 46 -23.69 13.97 -17.16
C GLU A 46 -22.62 13.69 -16.09
N TYR A 47 -21.82 14.71 -15.74
CA TYR A 47 -20.76 14.57 -14.74
C TYR A 47 -21.33 14.50 -13.32
N ARG A 48 -22.44 15.21 -13.06
CA ARG A 48 -23.14 15.17 -11.77
C ARG A 48 -23.87 13.85 -11.57
N LEU A 49 -24.49 13.31 -12.62
CA LEU A 49 -25.16 12.00 -12.58
C LEU A 49 -24.20 10.87 -12.20
N LEU A 50 -22.96 10.90 -12.71
CA LEU A 50 -21.94 9.89 -12.40
C LEU A 50 -21.38 10.04 -10.99
N ILE A 51 -21.20 11.27 -10.51
CA ILE A 51 -20.80 11.54 -9.12
C ILE A 51 -21.90 11.10 -8.16
N ALA A 52 -23.17 11.42 -8.44
CA ALA A 52 -24.30 11.00 -7.64
C ALA A 52 -24.48 9.47 -7.61
N ALA A 53 -24.30 8.79 -8.77
CA ALA A 53 -24.32 7.33 -8.84
C ALA A 53 -23.19 6.70 -8.02
N ARG A 54 -21.99 7.29 -8.08
CA ARG A 54 -20.83 6.86 -7.28
C ARG A 54 -21.06 7.11 -5.79
N GLU A 55 -21.56 8.27 -5.40
CA GLU A 55 -21.93 8.58 -4.01
C GLU A 55 -23.04 7.66 -3.49
N HIS A 56 -23.98 7.24 -4.33
CA HIS A 56 -25.00 6.25 -3.96
C HIS A 56 -24.40 4.85 -3.75
N LEU A 57 -23.43 4.44 -4.56
CA LEU A 57 -22.72 3.16 -4.40
C LEU A 57 -21.76 3.19 -3.20
N GLU A 58 -21.04 4.29 -2.98
CA GLU A 58 -20.10 4.49 -1.88
C GLU A 58 -20.79 4.77 -0.54
N SER A 59 -21.97 5.42 -0.55
CA SER A 59 -22.72 5.73 0.69
C SER A 59 -23.32 4.50 1.37
N GLY A 60 -23.33 3.34 0.70
CA GLY A 60 -23.71 2.07 1.32
C GLY A 60 -24.97 2.16 2.17
N ARG A 61 -25.99 2.91 1.72
CA ARG A 61 -27.24 3.14 2.46
C ARG A 61 -27.95 1.81 2.73
N GLU A 62 -27.64 1.30 3.91
CA GLU A 62 -28.39 0.40 4.79
C GLU A 62 -28.95 -0.91 4.23
N TYR A 63 -28.11 -1.95 4.26
CA TYR A 63 -28.55 -3.31 4.62
C TYR A 63 -28.84 -3.48 6.12
N ARG A 64 -28.61 -2.44 6.94
CA ARG A 64 -28.73 -2.46 8.41
C ARG A 64 -30.04 -1.89 8.98
N SER A 65 -31.02 -1.53 8.15
CA SER A 65 -32.39 -1.25 8.60
C SER A 65 -33.42 -2.30 8.16
N ILE A 66 -33.00 -3.55 7.95
CA ILE A 66 -33.94 -4.66 8.10
C ILE A 66 -34.27 -4.79 9.59
N ARG A 67 -35.16 -3.91 10.08
CA ARG A 67 -36.06 -4.34 11.13
C ARG A 67 -36.83 -5.51 10.54
N PRO A 68 -36.83 -6.69 11.16
CA PRO A 68 -37.66 -7.78 10.70
C PRO A 68 -39.08 -7.24 10.51
N GLY A 69 -39.55 -7.24 9.26
CA GLY A 69 -40.91 -6.80 8.95
C GLY A 69 -41.90 -7.60 9.79
N PRO A 70 -43.12 -7.07 10.04
CA PRO A 70 -44.13 -7.77 10.82
C PRO A 70 -44.31 -9.21 10.29
N GLY A 71 -44.02 -10.20 11.14
CA GLY A 71 -44.11 -11.61 10.76
C GLY A 71 -42.82 -12.29 10.27
N PHE A 72 -41.64 -11.65 10.32
CA PHE A 72 -40.36 -12.33 10.05
C PHE A 72 -40.18 -13.57 10.94
N THR A 73 -40.40 -13.43 12.25
CA THR A 73 -40.36 -14.55 13.19
C THR A 73 -41.35 -15.64 12.82
N ARG A 74 -42.54 -15.27 12.29
CA ARG A 74 -43.53 -16.24 11.81
C ARG A 74 -43.03 -16.99 10.57
N LYS A 75 -42.45 -16.29 9.58
CA LYS A 75 -41.89 -16.91 8.36
C LYS A 75 -40.71 -17.83 8.68
N VAL A 76 -39.83 -17.43 9.61
CA VAL A 76 -38.71 -18.26 10.07
C VAL A 76 -39.24 -19.52 10.75
N MET A 77 -40.18 -19.40 11.69
CA MET A 77 -40.76 -20.55 12.37
C MET A 77 -41.54 -21.47 11.42
N GLU A 78 -42.26 -20.92 10.46
CA GLU A 78 -43.02 -21.69 9.47
C GLU A 78 -42.10 -22.41 8.45
N SER A 79 -40.92 -21.84 8.17
CA SER A 79 -39.89 -22.48 7.34
C SER A 79 -39.22 -23.63 8.10
N ILE A 80 -38.88 -23.42 9.38
CA ILE A 80 -38.34 -24.46 10.26
C ILE A 80 -39.36 -25.60 10.41
N GLN A 81 -40.65 -25.29 10.56
CA GLN A 81 -41.71 -26.29 10.72
C GLN A 81 -41.95 -27.08 9.43
N ARG A 82 -41.84 -26.44 8.25
CA ARG A 82 -41.88 -27.14 6.95
C ARG A 82 -40.67 -28.04 6.74
N GLU A 83 -39.47 -27.61 7.14
CA GLU A 83 -38.24 -28.40 7.06
C GLU A 83 -38.30 -29.62 7.99
N ALA A 84 -38.76 -29.43 9.23
CA ALA A 84 -38.94 -30.50 10.21
C ALA A 84 -39.97 -31.54 9.77
N SER A 85 -41.02 -31.11 9.05
CA SER A 85 -42.05 -32.00 8.51
C SER A 85 -41.55 -32.87 7.35
N ARG A 86 -40.55 -32.40 6.57
CA ARG A 86 -39.96 -33.16 5.46
C ARG A 86 -38.93 -34.20 5.91
N ALA A 87 -38.32 -34.03 7.08
CA ALA A 87 -37.25 -34.90 7.57
C ALA A 87 -37.73 -36.15 8.32
N GLY A 88 -39.04 -36.34 8.55
CA GLY A 88 -39.61 -37.56 9.14
C GLY A 88 -39.14 -37.90 10.56
N MET A 89 -38.49 -36.96 11.27
CA MET A 89 -37.99 -37.16 12.62
C MET A 89 -38.91 -36.49 13.66
N PRO A 90 -39.12 -37.10 14.84
CA PRO A 90 -39.96 -36.54 15.90
C PRO A 90 -39.45 -35.17 16.34
N ALA A 91 -40.29 -34.15 16.12
CA ALA A 91 -39.95 -32.72 16.10
C ALA A 91 -39.34 -32.15 17.39
N GLY A 92 -39.46 -32.83 18.53
CA GLY A 92 -39.01 -32.31 19.84
C GLY A 92 -37.49 -32.24 20.00
N ASN A 93 -36.75 -33.25 19.53
CA ASN A 93 -35.31 -33.33 19.80
C ASN A 93 -34.45 -32.64 18.73
N VAL A 94 -34.96 -32.54 17.49
CA VAL A 94 -34.26 -31.89 16.37
C VAL A 94 -34.18 -30.37 16.58
N LEU A 95 -35.24 -29.76 17.12
CA LEU A 95 -35.28 -28.31 17.40
C LEU A 95 -34.27 -27.86 18.46
N ILE A 96 -34.03 -28.68 19.48
CA ILE A 96 -33.08 -28.36 20.57
C ILE A 96 -31.64 -28.43 20.05
N ILE A 97 -31.31 -29.45 19.26
CA ILE A 97 -29.95 -29.65 18.75
C ILE A 97 -29.58 -28.61 17.69
N LEU A 98 -30.47 -28.30 16.74
CA LEU A 98 -30.20 -27.27 15.71
C LEU A 98 -30.11 -25.86 16.30
N GLY A 99 -30.97 -25.52 17.27
CA GLY A 99 -30.92 -24.23 17.96
C GLY A 99 -29.61 -24.03 18.73
N ALA A 100 -29.20 -25.04 19.51
CA ALA A 100 -27.95 -24.97 20.27
C ALA A 100 -26.72 -24.88 19.35
N THR A 101 -26.70 -25.64 18.24
CA THR A 101 -25.58 -25.65 17.30
C THR A 101 -25.44 -24.31 16.56
N ALA A 102 -26.56 -23.69 16.16
CA ALA A 102 -26.55 -22.39 15.51
C ALA A 102 -26.04 -21.27 16.44
N VAL A 103 -26.42 -21.30 17.71
CA VAL A 103 -25.93 -20.33 18.71
C VAL A 103 -24.44 -20.50 18.97
N VAL A 104 -23.95 -21.73 19.12
CA VAL A 104 -22.51 -22.01 19.31
C VAL A 104 -21.71 -21.57 18.08
N ALA A 105 -22.18 -21.85 16.87
CA ALA A 105 -21.54 -21.42 15.64
C ALA A 105 -21.50 -19.88 15.52
N ALA A 106 -22.59 -19.19 15.86
CA ALA A 106 -22.64 -17.73 15.86
C ALA A 106 -21.67 -17.13 16.89
N ILE A 107 -21.59 -17.69 18.10
CA ILE A 107 -20.64 -17.26 19.13
C ILE A 107 -19.20 -17.50 18.66
N ALA A 108 -18.91 -18.64 18.04
CA ALA A 108 -17.58 -18.94 17.49
C ALA A 108 -17.17 -17.96 16.37
N VAL A 109 -18.12 -17.59 15.49
CA VAL A 109 -17.87 -16.57 14.44
C VAL A 109 -17.65 -15.19 15.07
N ILE A 110 -18.45 -14.79 16.05
CA ILE A 110 -18.26 -13.52 16.77
C ILE A 110 -16.92 -13.51 17.49
N ALA A 111 -16.55 -14.60 18.18
CA ALA A 111 -15.26 -14.73 18.84
C ALA A 111 -14.10 -14.66 17.83
N LEU A 112 -14.20 -15.34 16.68
CA LEU A 112 -13.21 -15.27 15.60
C LEU A 112 -13.09 -13.85 15.04
N VAL A 113 -14.22 -13.16 14.84
CA VAL A 113 -14.26 -11.77 14.37
C VAL A 113 -13.70 -10.82 15.41
N LEU A 114 -13.94 -11.03 16.70
CA LEU A 114 -13.37 -10.21 17.78
C LEU A 114 -11.88 -10.46 17.96
N ILE A 115 -11.42 -11.71 17.82
CA ILE A 115 -9.98 -12.06 17.85
C ILE A 115 -9.25 -11.48 16.63
N ARG A 116 -9.93 -11.30 15.49
CA ARG A 116 -9.37 -10.68 14.28
C ARG A 116 -9.67 -9.18 14.16
N GLY A 117 -10.54 -8.63 15.01
CA GLY A 117 -11.28 -7.39 14.75
C GLY A 117 -11.03 -6.31 15.77
N SER A 118 -9.77 -6.11 16.13
CA SER A 118 -9.31 -4.83 16.67
C SER A 118 -7.82 -4.70 16.42
N ALA A 119 -7.40 -4.82 15.15
CA ALA A 119 -6.17 -4.18 14.73
C ALA A 119 -6.36 -2.69 14.97
N GLN A 120 -5.89 -2.24 16.14
CA GLN A 120 -5.88 -0.86 16.56
C GLN A 120 -5.40 -0.04 15.37
N GLN A 121 -6.25 0.86 14.86
CA GLN A 121 -5.89 1.69 13.72
C GLN A 121 -4.78 2.61 14.19
N GLY A 122 -3.52 2.16 14.05
CA GLY A 122 -2.37 2.87 14.59
C GLY A 122 -2.34 4.27 14.03
N THR A 123 -2.11 5.26 14.88
CA THR A 123 -2.04 6.68 14.54
C THR A 123 -0.59 7.10 14.31
N VAL A 124 -0.37 8.34 13.82
CA VAL A 124 0.98 8.94 13.79
C VAL A 124 1.57 9.04 15.20
N ALA A 125 0.75 9.34 16.20
CA ALA A 125 1.19 9.43 17.60
C ALA A 125 1.68 8.08 18.14
N ASP A 126 1.00 6.98 17.80
CA ASP A 126 1.43 5.63 18.18
C ASP A 126 2.78 5.28 17.55
N LEU A 127 2.98 5.66 16.28
CA LEU A 127 4.25 5.44 15.58
C LEU A 127 5.39 6.31 16.14
N LEU A 128 5.11 7.53 16.60
CA LEU A 128 6.07 8.37 17.31
C LEU A 128 6.49 7.77 18.66
N ALA A 129 5.53 7.20 19.39
CA ALA A 129 5.74 6.57 20.69
C ALA A 129 6.40 5.18 20.60
N THR A 130 6.42 4.58 19.41
CA THR A 130 7.05 3.28 19.18
C THR A 130 8.58 3.39 19.27
N GLU A 131 9.18 2.62 20.17
CA GLU A 131 10.62 2.47 20.28
C GLU A 131 11.09 1.32 19.40
N PHE A 132 12.13 1.53 18.60
CA PHE A 132 12.71 0.53 17.71
C PHE A 132 14.05 0.03 18.27
N ARG A 133 14.03 -1.05 19.05
CA ARG A 133 15.23 -1.51 19.78
C ARG A 133 15.94 -2.67 19.10
N THR A 134 15.23 -3.45 18.28
CA THR A 134 15.75 -4.68 17.68
C THR A 134 16.21 -4.43 16.25
N THR A 135 17.51 -4.56 15.99
CA THR A 135 18.03 -4.56 14.61
C THR A 135 17.68 -5.89 13.94
N LEU A 136 16.84 -5.84 12.91
CA LEU A 136 16.50 -7.01 12.10
C LEU A 136 17.61 -7.30 11.08
N VAL A 137 18.05 -6.26 10.39
CA VAL A 137 19.09 -6.32 9.35
C VAL A 137 19.89 -5.02 9.37
N SER A 138 21.21 -5.11 9.14
CA SER A 138 22.08 -3.94 9.00
C SER A 138 23.19 -4.24 8.00
N ALA A 139 23.55 -3.26 7.18
CA ALA A 139 24.72 -3.32 6.31
C ALA A 139 25.54 -2.02 6.42
N ASP A 140 26.85 -2.16 6.64
CA ASP A 140 27.86 -1.10 6.59
C ASP A 140 28.76 -1.20 5.34
N PHE A 141 28.46 -2.18 4.48
CA PHE A 141 29.15 -2.52 3.23
C PHE A 141 30.66 -2.78 3.34
N ALA A 142 31.23 -2.91 4.54
CA ALA A 142 32.65 -3.21 4.72
C ALA A 142 33.06 -4.58 4.15
N GLY A 143 32.15 -5.55 4.22
CA GLY A 143 32.30 -6.90 3.67
C GLY A 143 31.59 -7.14 2.34
N GLY A 144 31.06 -6.09 1.70
CA GLY A 144 30.20 -6.22 0.52
C GLY A 144 28.70 -6.13 0.83
N ILE A 145 27.87 -6.61 -0.10
CA ILE A 145 26.41 -6.68 0.08
C ILE A 145 26.09 -8.04 0.74
N GLY A 146 25.51 -8.01 1.94
CA GLY A 146 25.15 -9.21 2.70
C GLY A 146 24.02 -10.02 2.05
N SER A 147 23.90 -11.30 2.43
CA SER A 147 22.90 -12.25 1.89
C SER A 147 21.44 -11.87 2.20
N GLU A 148 21.24 -11.02 3.19
CA GLU A 148 19.95 -10.46 3.58
C GLU A 148 19.44 -9.39 2.62
N TRP A 149 20.29 -8.95 1.68
CA TRP A 149 19.96 -8.00 0.62
C TRP A 149 20.01 -8.68 -0.75
N LYS A 150 19.04 -8.38 -1.60
CA LYS A 150 19.01 -8.84 -2.99
C LYS A 150 19.19 -7.65 -3.93
N THR A 151 20.08 -7.81 -4.91
CA THR A 151 20.34 -6.80 -5.94
C THR A 151 19.32 -6.86 -7.06
N PHE A 152 19.02 -5.71 -7.68
CA PHE A 152 18.15 -5.60 -8.85
C PHE A 152 18.62 -4.47 -9.77
N GLY A 153 18.15 -4.48 -11.03
CA GLY A 153 18.53 -3.47 -12.03
C GLY A 153 20.04 -3.47 -12.32
N VAL A 154 20.60 -2.28 -12.54
CA VAL A 154 22.05 -2.11 -12.68
C VAL A 154 22.73 -2.42 -11.35
N GLN A 155 23.62 -3.42 -11.34
CA GLN A 155 24.21 -3.92 -10.09
C GLN A 155 24.96 -2.81 -9.34
N PRO A 156 24.58 -2.49 -8.08
CA PRO A 156 25.29 -1.49 -7.31
C PRO A 156 26.69 -1.99 -6.93
N VAL A 157 27.61 -1.06 -6.70
CA VAL A 157 29.02 -1.35 -6.45
C VAL A 157 29.39 -0.90 -5.05
N VAL A 158 30.13 -1.72 -4.31
CA VAL A 158 30.76 -1.30 -3.06
C VAL A 158 32.11 -0.68 -3.39
N SER A 159 32.28 0.60 -3.04
CA SER A 159 33.50 1.34 -3.35
C SER A 159 34.65 0.90 -2.42
N ALA A 160 35.76 0.45 -3.00
CA ALA A 160 36.91 -0.06 -2.27
C ALA A 160 37.57 1.00 -1.37
N LYS A 161 37.41 2.29 -1.70
CA LYS A 161 38.07 3.40 -1.02
C LYS A 161 37.47 3.70 0.36
N ASN A 162 36.16 3.59 0.47
CA ASN A 162 35.37 4.09 1.60
C ASN A 162 34.42 3.02 2.17
N ARG A 163 34.38 1.83 1.57
CA ARG A 163 33.49 0.74 1.98
C ARG A 163 32.01 1.14 1.98
N SER A 164 31.60 1.99 1.04
CA SER A 164 30.21 2.45 0.92
C SER A 164 29.56 1.92 -0.36
N LEU A 165 28.25 1.76 -0.34
CA LEU A 165 27.48 1.41 -1.54
C LEU A 165 27.30 2.64 -2.45
N ARG A 166 27.52 2.44 -3.75
CA ARG A 166 27.25 3.43 -4.80
C ARG A 166 26.43 2.80 -5.93
N GLY A 167 25.84 3.66 -6.77
CA GLY A 167 25.17 3.23 -7.98
C GLY A 167 26.12 2.49 -8.93
N GLY A 168 25.57 1.53 -9.67
CA GLY A 168 26.30 0.89 -10.75
C GLY A 168 26.44 1.81 -11.97
N PHE A 169 27.37 1.46 -12.86
CA PHE A 169 27.60 2.17 -14.11
C PHE A 169 27.01 1.40 -15.28
N TYR A 170 26.31 2.10 -16.17
CA TYR A 170 25.76 1.55 -17.41
C TYR A 170 26.23 2.40 -18.60
N SER A 171 27.16 1.87 -19.40
CA SER A 171 27.89 2.63 -20.43
C SER A 171 27.08 2.95 -21.68
N ALA A 172 25.94 2.31 -21.90
CA ALA A 172 25.26 2.35 -23.19
C ALA A 172 24.51 3.66 -23.48
N HIS A 173 24.18 4.48 -22.47
CA HIS A 173 23.26 5.61 -22.63
C HIS A 173 23.57 6.77 -21.67
N GLU A 174 24.26 7.81 -22.17
CA GLU A 174 24.72 8.94 -21.35
C GLU A 174 23.63 9.93 -20.92
N ARG A 175 22.41 9.84 -21.49
CA ARG A 175 21.34 10.85 -21.31
C ARG A 175 20.09 10.34 -20.59
N GLU A 176 20.06 9.07 -20.23
CA GLU A 176 18.93 8.45 -19.55
C GLU A 176 19.36 7.94 -18.18
N TYR A 177 18.44 7.99 -17.21
CA TYR A 177 18.66 7.43 -15.90
C TYR A 177 18.47 5.92 -15.93
N TYR A 178 19.47 5.19 -15.43
CA TYR A 178 19.39 3.77 -15.17
C TYR A 178 19.36 3.51 -13.68
N GLY A 179 18.42 2.66 -13.28
CA GLY A 179 18.18 2.31 -11.91
C GLY A 179 18.75 0.96 -11.55
N GLY A 180 19.23 0.87 -10.32
CA GLY A 180 19.53 -0.40 -9.68
C GLY A 180 19.85 -0.21 -8.22
N GLY A 181 19.83 -1.28 -7.47
CA GLY A 181 19.88 -1.15 -6.02
C GLY A 181 19.83 -2.48 -5.30
N ILE A 182 19.51 -2.37 -4.01
CA ILE A 182 19.28 -3.51 -3.13
C ILE A 182 17.92 -3.36 -2.43
N HIS A 183 17.26 -4.48 -2.21
CA HIS A 183 16.08 -4.55 -1.34
C HIS A 183 16.26 -5.69 -0.34
N LEU A 184 15.53 -5.63 0.77
CA LEU A 184 15.52 -6.70 1.75
C LEU A 184 15.08 -8.01 1.09
N ASN A 185 15.77 -9.12 1.34
CA ASN A 185 15.45 -10.41 0.72
C ASN A 185 14.11 -10.96 1.24
N GLU A 186 13.87 -10.83 2.54
CA GLU A 186 12.63 -11.24 3.19
C GLU A 186 11.62 -10.09 3.27
N ALA A 187 10.35 -10.41 3.06
CA ALA A 187 9.29 -9.42 3.13
C ALA A 187 8.92 -9.11 4.58
N LEU A 188 8.69 -7.83 4.89
CA LEU A 188 8.16 -7.41 6.18
C LEU A 188 6.62 -7.53 6.18
N PRO A 189 6.00 -8.04 7.26
CA PRO A 189 4.54 -8.00 7.42
C PRO A 189 4.00 -6.57 7.38
N ALA A 190 2.82 -6.39 6.79
CA ALA A 190 2.21 -5.08 6.58
C ALA A 190 1.90 -4.34 7.89
N ASP A 191 1.50 -5.09 8.92
CA ASP A 191 1.07 -4.63 10.23
C ASP A 191 2.24 -4.35 11.19
N ARG A 192 3.45 -4.80 10.85
CA ARG A 192 4.64 -4.62 11.68
C ARG A 192 5.18 -3.19 11.54
N ALA A 193 5.28 -2.48 12.67
CA ALA A 193 6.02 -1.23 12.71
C ALA A 193 7.50 -1.47 12.38
N VAL A 194 8.07 -0.64 11.52
CA VAL A 194 9.47 -0.74 11.08
C VAL A 194 10.11 0.64 11.05
N LEU A 195 11.40 0.69 11.39
CA LEU A 195 12.28 1.83 11.15
C LEU A 195 13.35 1.43 10.14
N LEU A 196 13.37 2.10 9.00
CA LEU A 196 14.44 2.03 8.02
C LEU A 196 15.32 3.27 8.16
N GLU A 197 16.59 3.08 8.46
CA GLU A 197 17.59 4.13 8.60
C GLU A 197 18.67 3.98 7.53
N MET A 198 19.04 5.08 6.90
CA MET A 198 20.09 5.15 5.90
C MET A 198 21.05 6.29 6.25
N THR A 199 22.35 6.01 6.29
CA THR A 199 23.37 7.04 6.39
C THR A 199 23.96 7.29 5.01
N LEU A 200 23.78 8.51 4.51
CA LEU A 200 24.26 8.97 3.21
C LEU A 200 25.46 9.89 3.40
N ARG A 201 26.42 9.82 2.49
CA ARG A 201 27.47 10.83 2.36
C ARG A 201 27.39 11.49 0.99
N THR A 202 27.28 12.81 0.98
CA THR A 202 27.23 13.64 -0.23
C THR A 202 28.45 14.54 -0.29
N ALA A 203 29.44 14.24 -1.14
CA ALA A 203 30.61 15.10 -1.33
C ALA A 203 30.28 16.31 -2.20
N ARG A 204 29.57 16.10 -3.31
CA ARG A 204 29.08 17.13 -4.22
C ARG A 204 27.71 16.70 -4.75
N PRO A 205 26.64 17.42 -4.43
CA PRO A 205 25.35 17.12 -5.03
C PRO A 205 25.44 17.32 -6.54
N ALA A 206 25.32 16.22 -7.30
CA ALA A 206 25.38 16.22 -8.75
C ALA A 206 24.05 15.73 -9.31
N SER A 207 23.60 16.33 -10.41
CA SER A 207 22.38 15.94 -11.13
C SER A 207 22.54 14.64 -11.93
N GLN A 208 23.52 13.81 -11.57
CA GLN A 208 23.87 12.56 -12.24
C GLN A 208 23.53 11.34 -11.39
N VAL A 209 23.28 11.55 -10.09
CA VAL A 209 23.01 10.48 -9.13
C VAL A 209 21.88 10.90 -8.22
N ASP A 210 20.77 10.17 -8.31
CA ASP A 210 19.70 10.23 -7.33
C ASP A 210 19.79 9.00 -6.44
N VAL A 211 19.64 9.18 -5.12
CA VAL A 211 19.56 8.08 -4.17
C VAL A 211 18.17 8.02 -3.57
N GLN A 212 17.54 6.87 -3.68
CA GLN A 212 16.15 6.64 -3.29
C GLN A 212 16.10 5.58 -2.22
N LEU A 213 15.64 5.96 -1.03
CA LEU A 213 15.20 5.01 -0.02
C LEU A 213 13.73 4.71 -0.30
N PHE A 214 13.33 3.44 -0.42
CA PHE A 214 11.97 3.11 -0.83
C PHE A 214 11.35 1.97 -0.02
N PHE A 215 10.01 1.94 -0.01
CA PHE A 215 9.20 0.79 0.38
C PHE A 215 8.27 0.41 -0.78
N THR A 216 8.36 -0.83 -1.23
CA THR A 216 7.47 -1.40 -2.26
C THR A 216 6.64 -2.57 -1.73
N GLN A 217 5.58 -2.92 -2.45
CA GLN A 217 4.70 -4.08 -2.20
C GLN A 217 4.85 -5.19 -3.25
N ASP A 218 5.76 -5.01 -4.20
CA ASP A 218 6.01 -5.91 -5.32
C ASP A 218 7.51 -5.86 -5.65
N LEU A 219 8.03 -6.92 -6.26
CA LEU A 219 9.42 -7.01 -6.70
C LEU A 219 9.53 -7.02 -8.23
N ALA A 220 8.45 -6.69 -8.95
CA ALA A 220 8.46 -6.50 -10.40
C ALA A 220 9.13 -5.17 -10.79
N PHE A 221 10.41 -5.01 -10.48
CA PHE A 221 11.21 -3.85 -10.90
C PHE A 221 11.30 -3.83 -12.42
N ALA A 222 10.78 -2.77 -13.04
CA ALA A 222 10.67 -2.67 -14.49
C ALA A 222 11.24 -1.36 -15.04
N GLY A 223 11.50 -1.37 -16.34
CA GLY A 223 11.98 -0.21 -17.10
C GLY A 223 13.42 0.23 -16.74
N PRO A 224 13.92 1.29 -17.40
CA PRO A 224 15.30 1.76 -17.23
C PRO A 224 15.61 2.16 -15.79
N LYS A 225 14.65 2.76 -15.08
CA LYS A 225 14.80 3.22 -13.69
C LYS A 225 14.65 2.11 -12.65
N ALA A 226 14.39 0.87 -13.05
CA ALA A 226 14.18 -0.27 -12.14
C ALA A 226 13.26 0.08 -10.96
N ALA A 227 12.09 0.64 -11.29
CA ALA A 227 11.07 1.03 -10.32
C ALA A 227 9.86 0.11 -10.41
N THR A 228 9.16 -0.05 -9.29
CA THR A 228 7.86 -0.70 -9.24
C THR A 228 6.75 0.36 -9.29
N GLN A 229 5.51 -0.08 -9.56
CA GLN A 229 4.40 0.84 -9.80
C GLN A 229 3.94 1.59 -8.55
N HIS A 230 4.10 1.02 -7.36
CA HIS A 230 3.53 1.55 -6.10
C HIS A 230 4.59 1.56 -5.00
N GLU A 231 5.31 2.69 -4.88
CA GLU A 231 6.41 2.86 -3.93
C GLU A 231 6.22 4.12 -3.08
N LEU A 232 6.47 4.01 -1.79
CA LEU A 232 6.82 5.18 -0.99
C LEU A 232 8.31 5.44 -1.21
N VAL A 233 8.70 6.64 -1.61
CA VAL A 233 10.09 6.98 -1.95
C VAL A 233 10.55 8.21 -1.19
N VAL A 234 11.71 8.14 -0.55
CA VAL A 234 12.48 9.29 -0.07
C VAL A 234 13.65 9.48 -1.03
N ASP A 235 13.59 10.55 -1.81
CA ASP A 235 14.49 10.84 -2.91
C ASP A 235 15.53 11.89 -2.49
N VAL A 236 16.80 11.61 -2.75
CA VAL A 236 17.91 12.55 -2.58
C VAL A 236 18.46 12.87 -3.96
N CYS A 237 18.06 14.02 -4.49
CA CYS A 237 18.44 14.51 -5.81
C CYS A 237 18.94 15.95 -5.67
N ASN A 238 20.06 16.29 -6.32
CA ASN A 238 20.63 17.65 -6.31
C ASN A 238 20.82 18.26 -4.90
N GLY A 239 21.07 17.43 -3.90
CA GLY A 239 21.28 17.87 -2.51
C GLY A 239 20.00 18.29 -1.83
N GLN A 240 18.86 17.85 -2.34
CA GLN A 240 17.54 18.04 -1.76
C GLN A 240 16.95 16.66 -1.42
N VAL A 241 16.37 16.54 -0.23
CA VAL A 241 15.60 15.37 0.21
C VAL A 241 14.12 15.68 0.04
N SER A 242 13.42 14.83 -0.70
CA SER A 242 11.98 14.94 -0.98
C SER A 242 11.28 13.62 -0.70
N VAL A 243 9.99 13.65 -0.34
CA VAL A 243 9.20 12.44 -0.07
C VAL A 243 8.10 12.33 -1.11
N PHE A 244 7.97 11.16 -1.75
CA PHE A 244 6.94 10.87 -2.75
C PHE A 244 6.10 9.69 -2.31
N ARG A 245 4.78 9.84 -2.44
CA ARG A 245 3.80 8.77 -2.20
C ARG A 245 3.72 7.81 -3.40
N PRO A 246 3.05 6.65 -3.26
CA PRO A 246 2.87 5.68 -4.34
C PRO A 246 2.20 6.21 -5.61
N ASP A 247 1.44 7.31 -5.51
CA ASP A 247 0.84 8.02 -6.64
C ASP A 247 1.80 9.05 -7.29
N ALA A 248 3.09 9.00 -6.94
CA ALA A 248 4.14 9.94 -7.33
C ALA A 248 3.90 11.41 -6.89
N SER A 249 2.92 11.66 -6.02
CA SER A 249 2.72 13.01 -5.47
C SER A 249 3.76 13.32 -4.40
N LEU A 250 4.26 14.57 -4.42
CA LEU A 250 5.14 15.09 -3.40
C LEU A 250 4.38 15.19 -2.06
N ALA A 251 5.01 14.73 -0.99
CA ALA A 251 4.50 14.78 0.37
C ALA A 251 5.43 15.59 1.26
N GLY A 252 4.88 16.58 1.96
CA GLY A 252 5.65 17.48 2.82
C GLY A 252 6.48 18.50 2.03
N GLU A 253 7.39 19.17 2.76
CA GLU A 253 8.26 20.21 2.23
C GLU A 253 9.67 19.64 1.99
N PRO A 254 10.22 19.76 0.76
CA PRO A 254 11.57 19.32 0.51
C PRO A 254 12.61 20.04 1.40
N MET A 255 13.68 19.32 1.75
CA MET A 255 14.76 19.86 2.57
C MET A 255 16.06 19.89 1.79
N LYS A 256 16.72 21.04 1.75
CA LYS A 256 18.09 21.15 1.24
C LYS A 256 19.07 20.59 2.26
N LEU A 257 19.92 19.65 1.83
CA LEU A 257 21.07 19.18 2.60
C LEU A 257 22.12 20.27 2.69
N ALA A 258 22.78 20.37 3.85
CA ALA A 258 23.92 21.25 4.00
C ALA A 258 25.01 20.89 2.98
N ALA A 259 25.59 21.90 2.33
CA ALA A 259 26.70 21.68 1.42
C ALA A 259 27.97 21.41 2.23
N GLY A 260 28.62 20.29 2.00
CA GLY A 260 29.80 19.87 2.76
C GLY A 260 29.90 18.35 2.79
N ARG A 261 31.03 17.80 3.24
CA ARG A 261 31.26 16.34 3.38
C ARG A 261 30.47 15.72 4.54
N ASP A 262 29.31 16.29 4.86
CA ASP A 262 28.56 15.90 6.03
C ASP A 262 27.74 14.66 5.72
N GLU A 263 27.72 13.76 6.68
CA GLU A 263 26.84 12.61 6.64
C GLU A 263 25.41 13.08 6.93
N ALA A 264 24.46 12.57 6.17
CA ALA A 264 23.04 12.79 6.37
C ALA A 264 22.39 11.47 6.74
N THR A 265 21.78 11.41 7.92
CA THR A 265 20.95 10.28 8.32
C THR A 265 19.51 10.53 7.87
N ILE A 266 18.95 9.60 7.11
CA ILE A 266 17.54 9.60 6.72
C ILE A 266 16.87 8.45 7.43
N SER A 267 15.76 8.72 8.10
CA SER A 267 14.99 7.72 8.85
C SER A 267 13.55 7.71 8.38
N VAL A 268 13.01 6.51 8.15
CA VAL A 268 11.63 6.27 7.75
C VAL A 268 11.02 5.29 8.74
N ARG A 269 10.18 5.79 9.63
CA ARG A 269 9.34 4.99 10.51
C ARG A 269 8.03 4.73 9.79
N MET A 270 7.56 3.49 9.77
CA MET A 270 6.33 3.14 9.08
C MET A 270 5.56 2.05 9.84
N ASN A 271 4.23 2.09 9.79
CA ASN A 271 3.36 0.98 10.16
C ASN A 271 2.43 0.64 8.97
N ALA A 272 1.32 -0.08 9.21
CA ALA A 272 0.39 -0.45 8.13
C ALA A 272 -0.16 0.73 7.31
N ARG A 273 -0.27 1.92 7.89
CA ARG A 273 -0.99 3.06 7.29
C ARG A 273 -0.22 4.37 7.27
N PHE A 274 0.64 4.60 8.26
CA PHE A 274 1.29 5.87 8.50
C PHE A 274 2.81 5.75 8.37
N VAL A 275 3.42 6.84 7.95
CA VAL A 275 4.87 7.01 7.88
C VAL A 275 5.27 8.31 8.57
N ILE A 276 6.45 8.30 9.17
CA ILE A 276 7.19 9.50 9.58
C ILE A 276 8.56 9.45 8.91
N VAL A 277 8.87 10.45 8.11
CA VAL A 277 10.16 10.60 7.42
C VAL A 277 10.90 11.76 8.06
N ARG A 278 12.13 11.51 8.51
CA ARG A 278 13.04 12.53 9.03
C ARG A 278 14.37 12.48 8.29
N CYS A 279 14.95 13.65 8.09
CA CYS A 279 16.35 13.78 7.69
C CYS A 279 17.07 14.55 8.79
N GLN A 280 18.11 13.94 9.37
CA GLN A 280 18.72 14.38 10.62
C GLN A 280 17.62 14.54 11.69
N ASP A 281 17.60 15.66 12.38
CA ASP A 281 16.59 15.95 13.41
C ASP A 281 15.31 16.60 12.86
N ARG A 282 15.22 16.86 11.55
CA ARG A 282 14.06 17.54 10.95
C ARG A 282 13.07 16.53 10.37
N GLU A 283 11.80 16.69 10.75
CA GLU A 283 10.69 15.99 10.10
C GLU A 283 10.40 16.58 8.72
N LEU A 284 10.33 15.71 7.72
CA LEU A 284 9.98 16.06 6.34
C LEU A 284 8.50 15.79 6.06
N TYR A 285 8.00 14.67 6.57
CA TYR A 285 6.62 14.26 6.36
C TYR A 285 6.16 13.32 7.48
N ALA A 286 4.94 13.52 7.98
CA ALA A 286 4.25 12.60 8.87
C ALA A 286 2.79 12.49 8.45
N GLY A 287 2.33 11.27 8.12
CA GLY A 287 0.98 11.08 7.62
C GLY A 287 0.76 9.74 6.92
N PRO A 288 -0.39 9.55 6.25
CA PRO A 288 -0.67 8.34 5.50
C PRO A 288 0.34 8.13 4.37
N HIS A 289 0.87 6.91 4.21
CA HIS A 289 1.82 6.61 3.12
C HIS A 289 1.15 6.09 1.84
N GLY A 290 -0.13 5.70 1.86
CA GLY A 290 -0.88 5.31 0.66
C GLY A 290 -0.56 3.93 0.06
N LEU A 291 0.20 3.09 0.77
CA LEU A 291 0.44 1.69 0.38
C LEU A 291 -0.70 0.82 0.97
N ASP A 292 -1.17 -0.20 0.24
CA ASP A 292 -2.15 -1.19 0.74
C ASP A 292 -1.74 -1.78 2.12
N PRO A 293 -2.53 -1.58 3.19
CA PRO A 293 -2.20 -1.96 4.57
C PRO A 293 -2.16 -3.48 4.83
N GLN A 294 -2.52 -4.32 3.86
CA GLN A 294 -2.53 -5.78 4.01
C GLN A 294 -1.39 -6.48 3.27
N ARG A 295 -0.69 -5.77 2.38
CA ARG A 295 0.38 -6.36 1.57
C ARG A 295 1.74 -6.31 2.29
N PRO A 296 2.60 -7.32 2.13
CA PRO A 296 3.96 -7.25 2.66
C PRO A 296 4.76 -6.09 2.07
N ARG A 297 5.88 -5.75 2.70
CA ARG A 297 6.73 -4.61 2.35
C ARG A 297 8.17 -5.06 2.13
N TRP A 298 8.80 -4.52 1.10
CA TRP A 298 10.23 -4.65 0.86
C TRP A 298 10.88 -3.28 0.91
N PRO A 299 11.57 -2.94 2.02
CA PRO A 299 12.41 -1.76 2.06
C PRO A 299 13.67 -1.97 1.22
N GLY A 300 14.19 -0.90 0.65
CA GLY A 300 15.42 -0.94 -0.12
C GLY A 300 16.03 0.42 -0.37
N VAL A 301 17.18 0.41 -1.02
CA VAL A 301 17.82 1.60 -1.57
C VAL A 301 18.12 1.39 -3.05
N ARG A 302 17.81 2.41 -3.84
CA ARG A 302 18.01 2.46 -5.29
C ARG A 302 18.86 3.67 -5.65
N PHE A 303 19.72 3.50 -6.63
CA PHE A 303 20.45 4.57 -7.28
C PHE A 303 19.87 4.76 -8.67
N LEU A 304 19.59 6.01 -9.04
CA LEU A 304 19.36 6.37 -10.43
C LEU A 304 20.61 7.10 -10.92
N THR A 305 21.31 6.50 -11.89
CA THR A 305 22.57 7.05 -12.41
C THR A 305 22.42 7.47 -13.86
N MET A 306 23.02 8.61 -14.22
CA MET A 306 23.04 9.13 -15.58
C MET A 306 24.44 9.62 -15.93
N GLY A 307 24.88 9.34 -17.16
CA GLY A 307 26.15 9.82 -17.69
C GLY A 307 27.37 8.96 -17.28
N PRO A 308 28.59 9.50 -17.36
CA PRO A 308 29.83 8.75 -17.14
C PRO A 308 30.01 8.33 -15.68
N GLU A 309 30.81 7.29 -15.42
CA GLU A 309 31.11 6.79 -14.07
C GLU A 309 31.65 7.88 -13.11
N LYS A 310 32.26 8.92 -13.68
CA LYS A 310 32.80 10.07 -12.96
C LYS A 310 31.67 10.88 -12.31
N GLY A 311 31.39 10.60 -11.04
CA GLY A 311 30.36 11.28 -10.25
C GLY A 311 29.65 10.32 -9.27
N LEU A 312 29.76 9.00 -9.51
CA LEU A 312 29.12 7.99 -8.66
C LEU A 312 29.67 7.92 -7.22
N ASP A 313 30.88 8.42 -6.99
CA ASP A 313 31.47 8.53 -5.65
C ASP A 313 31.06 9.81 -4.92
N ASP A 314 30.41 10.76 -5.59
CA ASP A 314 29.99 12.02 -4.95
C ASP A 314 28.74 11.81 -4.07
N VAL A 315 27.96 10.75 -4.28
CA VAL A 315 26.82 10.37 -3.44
C VAL A 315 26.87 8.87 -3.15
N THR A 316 27.04 8.52 -1.87
CA THR A 316 27.25 7.13 -1.45
C THR A 316 26.50 6.80 -0.18
N VAL A 317 26.01 5.57 -0.05
CA VAL A 317 25.33 5.07 1.14
C VAL A 317 26.36 4.38 2.03
N GLN A 318 26.62 4.95 3.21
CA GLN A 318 27.57 4.41 4.19
C GLN A 318 26.97 3.23 4.95
N SER A 319 25.68 3.31 5.29
CA SER A 319 25.00 2.24 6.00
C SER A 319 23.50 2.26 5.76
N ILE A 320 22.88 1.09 5.92
CA ILE A 320 21.42 0.92 5.94
C ILE A 320 21.05 -0.06 7.05
N ARG A 321 20.00 0.25 7.80
CA ARG A 321 19.53 -0.57 8.91
C ARG A 321 18.01 -0.67 8.92
N VAL A 322 17.50 -1.87 9.15
CA VAL A 322 16.09 -2.16 9.39
C VAL A 322 15.94 -2.54 10.86
N MET A 323 15.15 -1.78 11.60
CA MET A 323 14.84 -2.03 13.00
C MET A 323 13.35 -2.25 13.19
N VAL A 324 13.01 -3.06 14.18
CA VAL A 324 11.65 -3.33 14.63
C VAL A 324 11.58 -3.02 16.13
N PRO A 325 10.36 -2.89 16.71
CA PRO A 325 10.20 -2.65 18.14
C PRO A 325 11.04 -3.57 19.03
#